data_AF-K1QR77-F1
#
_entry.id   AF-K1QR77-F1
#
_cell.length_a   1.000
_cell.length_b   1.000
_cell.length_c   1.000
_cell.angle_alpha   90.00
_cell.angle_beta   90.00
_cell.angle_gamma   90.00
#
_symmetry.space_group_name_H-M   'P 1'
#
loop_
_entity.id
_entity.type
_entity.pdbx_description
1 polymer ?
#
loop_
_entity_poly.entity_id
_entity_poly.type
_entity_poly.pdbx_seq_one_letter_code
_entity_poly.pdbx_strand_id
1 'polypeptide(L)'
;MLKVEKKTMKIIIEEEFDDCTIDELQAELPASQPRYLVISYVRHHDDGRVSYPLCFVFSSPVGCHPEQQMMYAGSVLCLIQTLGLTKTFDIRNPEEFDEEWLLQQLGKV
;
A
#
# COMPACT_ATOMS: atom_id res chain seq x y z
N MET A 1 7.18 -0.42 -3.55
CA MET A 1 6.90 -1.26 -2.37
C MET A 1 7.99 -1.08 -1.30
N LEU A 2 7.59 -0.98 -0.05
CA LEU A 2 8.47 -0.78 1.11
C LEU A 2 8.35 -1.96 2.09
N LYS A 3 9.45 -2.27 2.77
CA LYS A 3 9.49 -3.27 3.85
C LYS A 3 10.24 -2.77 5.08
N VAL A 4 9.96 -3.37 6.22
CA VAL A 4 10.76 -3.20 7.44
C VAL A 4 11.82 -4.28 7.49
N GLU A 5 13.10 -3.88 7.50
CA GLU A 5 14.22 -4.79 7.67
C GLU A 5 14.42 -5.14 9.15
N LYS A 6 14.10 -6.39 9.53
CA LYS A 6 14.14 -6.87 10.93
C LYS A 6 15.50 -6.68 11.63
N LYS A 7 16.61 -6.75 10.88
CA LYS A 7 17.96 -6.65 11.45
C LYS A 7 18.35 -5.23 11.82
N THR A 8 17.97 -4.27 10.98
CA THR A 8 18.37 -2.86 11.11
C THR A 8 17.28 -1.99 11.68
N MET A 9 16.04 -2.50 11.76
CA MET A 9 14.83 -1.77 12.15
C MET A 9 14.60 -0.52 11.29
N LYS A 10 14.94 -0.61 10.01
CA LYS A 10 14.76 0.47 9.03
C LYS A 10 13.68 0.11 8.01
N ILE A 11 12.94 1.12 7.58
CA ILE A 11 12.07 1.01 6.41
C ILE A 11 12.95 1.20 5.18
N ILE A 12 12.92 0.23 4.28
CA ILE A 12 13.68 0.25 3.03
C ILE A 12 12.75 0.05 1.85
N ILE A 13 13.16 0.59 0.70
CA ILE A 13 12.54 0.27 -0.59
C ILE A 13 12.92 -1.17 -0.92
N GLU A 14 11.90 -2.01 -1.07
CA GLU A 14 12.11 -3.39 -1.52
C GLU A 14 12.15 -3.44 -3.04
N GLU A 15 11.20 -2.75 -3.68
CA GLU A 15 11.02 -2.77 -5.12
C GLU A 15 10.30 -1.51 -5.58
N GLU A 16 10.65 -1.02 -6.77
CA GLU A 16 9.98 0.09 -7.44
C GLU A 16 9.31 -0.44 -8.69
N PHE A 17 8.08 0.01 -8.94
CA PHE A 17 7.29 -0.41 -10.08
C PHE A 17 6.93 0.82 -10.89
N ASP A 18 7.23 0.77 -12.18
CA ASP A 18 6.90 1.81 -13.16
C ASP A 18 5.92 1.23 -14.18
N ASP A 19 4.95 2.04 -14.62
CA ASP A 19 3.96 1.69 -15.66
C ASP A 19 3.23 0.34 -15.44
N CYS A 20 2.96 0.01 -14.18
CA CYS A 20 2.25 -1.20 -13.77
C CYS A 20 0.78 -0.94 -13.42
N THR A 21 -0.03 -1.98 -13.55
CA THR A 21 -1.43 -2.01 -13.14
C THR A 21 -1.58 -2.40 -11.65
N ILE A 22 -2.77 -2.15 -11.08
CA ILE A 22 -3.04 -2.55 -9.68
C ILE A 22 -3.02 -4.07 -9.52
N ASP A 23 -3.49 -4.82 -10.51
CA ASP A 23 -3.50 -6.28 -10.49
C ASP A 23 -2.07 -6.86 -10.56
N GLU A 24 -1.17 -6.23 -11.31
CA GLU A 24 0.25 -6.59 -11.31
C GLU A 24 0.89 -6.32 -9.95
N LEU A 25 0.60 -5.16 -9.33
CA LEU A 25 1.06 -4.87 -7.96
C LEU A 25 0.51 -5.86 -6.93
N GLN A 26 -0.74 -6.31 -7.11
CA GLN A 26 -1.37 -7.31 -6.27
C GLN A 26 -0.64 -8.66 -6.37
N ALA A 27 -0.28 -9.09 -7.58
CA ALA A 27 0.40 -10.36 -7.81
C ALA A 27 1.77 -10.43 -7.11
N GLU A 28 2.45 -9.28 -6.97
CA GLU A 28 3.74 -9.17 -6.28
C GLU A 28 3.61 -9.08 -4.75
N LEU A 29 2.40 -8.89 -4.20
CA LEU A 29 2.19 -8.84 -2.76
C LEU A 29 2.40 -10.21 -2.10
N PRO A 30 3.24 -10.30 -1.05
CA PRO A 30 3.41 -11.54 -0.31
C PRO A 30 2.12 -11.97 0.41
N ALA A 31 1.70 -13.22 0.22
CA ALA A 31 0.49 -13.77 0.86
C ALA A 31 0.60 -13.91 2.40
N SER A 32 1.81 -13.95 2.96
CA SER A 32 2.05 -14.24 4.39
C SER A 32 2.92 -13.20 5.10
N GLN A 33 3.28 -12.09 4.44
CA GLN A 33 4.11 -11.05 5.03
C GLN A 33 3.52 -9.66 4.79
N PRO A 34 3.59 -8.77 5.79
CA PRO A 34 3.12 -7.40 5.62
C PRO A 34 4.04 -6.60 4.69
N ARG A 35 3.46 -5.65 3.97
CA ARG A 35 4.14 -4.69 3.08
C ARG A 35 3.44 -3.34 3.07
N TYR A 36 4.21 -2.27 2.84
CA TYR A 36 3.63 -0.96 2.54
C TYR A 36 3.76 -0.68 1.05
N LEU A 37 2.68 -0.19 0.47
CA LEU A 37 2.64 0.33 -0.89
C LEU A 37 2.42 1.83 -0.84
N VAL A 38 3.17 2.54 -1.68
CA VAL A 38 2.95 3.96 -1.98
C VAL A 38 2.70 4.01 -3.48
N ILE A 39 1.51 4.42 -3.87
CA ILE A 39 1.02 4.29 -5.24
C ILE A 39 0.61 5.68 -5.73
N SER A 40 1.21 6.13 -6.83
CA SER A 40 0.68 7.27 -7.59
C SER A 40 -0.27 6.72 -8.63
N TYR A 41 -1.57 6.83 -8.39
CA TYR A 41 -2.58 6.24 -9.26
C TYR A 41 -3.12 7.28 -10.24
N VAL A 42 -3.19 6.94 -11.53
CA VAL A 42 -3.77 7.82 -12.55
C VAL A 42 -5.29 7.65 -12.55
N ARG A 43 -6.01 8.65 -12.04
CA ARG A 43 -7.48 8.63 -11.98
C ARG A 43 -8.08 9.56 -13.03
N HIS A 44 -8.85 8.98 -13.93
CA HIS A 44 -9.71 9.70 -14.86
C HIS A 44 -11.08 9.94 -14.21
N HIS A 45 -11.54 11.19 -14.23
CA HIS A 45 -12.86 11.58 -13.74
C HIS A 45 -13.84 11.69 -14.90
N ASP A 46 -15.13 11.49 -14.62
CA ASP A 46 -16.20 11.52 -15.64
C ASP A 46 -16.32 12.88 -16.35
N ASP A 47 -15.85 13.96 -15.72
CA ASP A 47 -15.82 15.31 -16.29
C ASP A 47 -14.58 15.62 -17.14
N GLY A 48 -13.75 14.61 -17.40
CA GLY A 48 -12.55 14.71 -18.22
C GLY A 48 -11.30 15.19 -17.48
N ARG A 49 -11.39 15.48 -16.17
CA ARG A 49 -10.20 15.78 -15.37
C ARG A 49 -9.36 14.52 -15.13
N VAL A 50 -8.06 14.71 -15.01
CA VAL A 50 -7.12 13.67 -14.58
C VAL A 50 -6.48 14.11 -13.28
N SER A 51 -6.42 13.21 -12.31
CA SER A 51 -5.77 13.44 -11.02
C SER A 51 -4.81 12.30 -10.70
N TYR A 52 -3.78 12.61 -9.91
CA TYR A 52 -2.75 11.66 -9.50
C TYR A 52 -2.72 11.52 -7.97
N PRO A 53 -3.77 10.95 -7.34
CA PRO A 53 -3.74 10.70 -5.90
C PRO A 53 -2.55 9.82 -5.51
N LEU A 54 -1.84 10.26 -4.47
CA LEU A 54 -0.80 9.47 -3.82
C LEU A 54 -1.43 8.68 -2.67
N CYS A 55 -1.54 7.37 -2.87
CA CYS A 55 -2.19 6.43 -1.97
C CYS A 55 -1.16 5.65 -1.15
N PHE A 56 -1.43 5.50 0.13
CA PHE A 56 -0.73 4.59 1.01
C PHE A 56 -1.61 3.36 1.24
N VAL A 57 -1.09 2.17 0.97
CA VAL A 57 -1.79 0.91 1.29
C VAL A 57 -0.90 0.08 2.20
N PHE A 58 -1.41 -0.25 3.38
CA PHE A 58 -0.78 -1.20 4.27
C PHE A 58 -1.38 -2.59 4.06
N SER A 59 -0.60 -3.47 3.43
CA SER A 59 -0.94 -4.88 3.31
C SER A 59 -0.49 -5.62 4.56
N SER A 60 -1.44 -6.21 5.29
CA SER A 60 -1.20 -7.00 6.50
C SER A 60 -2.00 -8.31 6.47
N PRO A 61 -1.53 -9.31 5.70
CA PRO A 61 -2.24 -10.59 5.55
C PRO A 61 -2.51 -11.26 6.91
N VAL A 62 -3.70 -11.84 7.08
CA VAL A 62 -4.10 -12.50 8.35
C VAL A 62 -3.15 -13.61 8.77
N GLY A 63 -2.50 -14.28 7.82
CA GLY A 63 -1.53 -15.35 8.06
C GLY A 63 -0.13 -14.88 8.49
N CYS A 64 0.11 -13.58 8.66
CA CYS A 64 1.45 -13.08 9.00
C CYS A 64 1.84 -13.38 10.46
N HIS A 65 3.15 -13.50 10.69
CA HIS A 65 3.67 -13.76 12.03
C HIS A 65 3.40 -12.54 12.95
N PRO A 66 2.84 -12.72 14.16
CA PRO A 66 2.45 -11.59 15.03
C PRO A 66 3.58 -10.58 15.31
N GLU A 67 4.81 -11.06 15.45
CA GLU A 67 5.99 -10.21 15.62
C GLU A 67 6.22 -9.27 14.42
N GLN A 68 6.06 -9.77 13.19
CA GLN A 68 6.18 -8.96 11.98
C GLN A 68 5.01 -7.99 11.87
N GLN A 69 3.79 -8.44 12.17
CA GLN A 69 2.62 -7.57 12.16
C GLN A 69 2.80 -6.38 13.10
N MET A 70 3.27 -6.62 14.32
CA MET A 70 3.52 -5.58 15.32
C MET A 70 4.64 -4.63 14.90
N MET A 71 5.72 -5.15 14.29
CA MET A 71 6.81 -4.33 13.77
C MET A 71 6.33 -3.35 12.68
N TYR A 72 5.49 -3.83 11.76
CA TYR A 72 4.94 -2.99 10.70
C TYR A 72 3.87 -2.02 11.24
N ALA A 73 2.95 -2.49 12.08
CA ALA A 73 1.93 -1.63 12.67
C ALA A 73 2.54 -0.51 13.53
N GLY A 74 3.63 -0.78 14.27
CA GLY A 74 4.32 0.22 15.07
C GLY A 74 5.01 1.33 14.25
N SER A 75 5.37 1.03 13.00
CA SER A 75 6.11 1.96 12.13
C SER A 75 5.22 2.71 11.14
N VAL A 76 3.97 2.26 10.95
CA VAL A 76 3.06 2.75 9.90
C VAL A 76 2.75 4.25 10.03
N LEU A 77 2.45 4.71 11.26
CA LEU A 77 2.10 6.11 11.51
C LEU A 77 3.28 7.05 11.24
N CYS A 78 4.49 6.63 11.64
CA CYS A 78 5.70 7.39 11.39
C CYS A 78 5.96 7.55 9.89
N LEU A 79 5.76 6.47 9.11
CA LEU A 79 5.92 6.50 7.66
C LEU A 79 4.89 7.41 6.98
N ILE A 80 3.61 7.30 7.34
CA ILE A 80 2.52 8.14 6.81
C ILE A 80 2.81 9.62 7.06
N GLN A 81 3.20 9.96 8.30
CA GLN A 81 3.52 11.35 8.68
C GLN A 81 4.74 11.89 7.94
N THR A 82 5.78 11.06 7.81
CA THR A 82 7.03 11.44 7.12
C THR A 82 6.79 11.71 5.64
N LEU A 83 5.94 10.91 5.00
CA LEU A 83 5.61 11.05 3.57
C LEU A 83 4.46 12.04 3.30
N GLY A 84 3.80 12.57 4.35
CA GLY A 84 2.68 13.49 4.20
C GLY A 84 1.45 12.87 3.51
N LEU A 85 1.27 11.55 3.64
CA LEU A 85 0.21 10.82 2.94
C LEU A 85 -1.14 11.04 3.63
N THR A 86 -2.14 11.40 2.84
CA THR A 86 -3.51 11.67 3.33
C THR A 86 -4.51 10.59 2.96
N LYS A 87 -4.25 9.86 1.87
CA LYS A 87 -5.08 8.73 1.42
C LYS A 87 -4.43 7.44 1.92
N THR A 88 -4.87 6.96 3.07
CA THR A 88 -4.29 5.78 3.73
C THR A 88 -5.33 4.67 3.84
N PHE A 89 -4.97 3.47 3.42
CA PHE A 89 -5.84 2.30 3.41
C PHE A 89 -5.14 1.08 4.00
N ASP A 90 -5.92 0.19 4.60
CA ASP A 90 -5.43 -1.07 5.18
C ASP A 90 -6.12 -2.24 4.50
N ILE A 91 -5.35 -3.23 4.05
CA ILE A 91 -5.86 -4.49 3.50
C ILE A 91 -5.37 -5.66 4.34
N ARG A 92 -6.28 -6.59 4.64
CA ARG A 92 -5.96 -7.84 5.36
C ARG A 92 -5.94 -9.06 4.46
N ASN A 93 -6.49 -8.93 3.26
CA ASN A 93 -6.46 -9.93 2.23
C ASN A 93 -5.86 -9.29 0.96
N PRO A 94 -4.64 -9.66 0.55
CA PRO A 94 -4.06 -9.18 -0.69
C PRO A 94 -4.94 -9.47 -1.91
N GLU A 95 -5.72 -10.55 -1.90
CA GLU A 95 -6.61 -10.93 -3.01
C GLU A 95 -7.77 -9.95 -3.23
N GLU A 96 -8.08 -9.10 -2.25
CA GLU A 96 -9.11 -8.05 -2.38
C GLU A 96 -8.55 -6.73 -2.96
N PHE A 97 -7.24 -6.66 -3.17
CA PHE A 97 -6.58 -5.47 -3.68
C PHE A 97 -6.58 -5.47 -5.21
N ASP A 98 -7.62 -4.88 -5.79
CA ASP A 98 -7.76 -4.65 -7.23
C ASP A 98 -8.04 -3.17 -7.54
N GLU A 99 -8.10 -2.83 -8.83
CA GLU A 99 -8.36 -1.46 -9.28
C GLU A 99 -9.75 -0.96 -8.84
N GLU A 100 -10.77 -1.82 -8.89
CA GLU A 100 -12.13 -1.46 -8.50
C GLU A 100 -12.18 -1.07 -7.01
N TRP A 101 -11.55 -1.86 -6.15
CA TRP A 101 -11.42 -1.59 -4.73
C TRP A 101 -10.73 -0.25 -4.48
N LEU A 102 -9.62 0.03 -5.18
CA LEU A 102 -8.90 1.30 -5.01
C LEU A 102 -9.76 2.50 -5.40
N LEU A 103 -10.47 2.41 -6.53
CA LEU A 103 -11.39 3.45 -6.99
C LEU A 103 -12.54 3.66 -6.00
N GLN A 104 -13.11 2.58 -5.45
CA GLN A 104 -14.14 2.67 -4.41
C GLN A 104 -13.61 3.38 -3.16
N GLN A 105 -12.38 3.12 -2.71
CA GLN A 105 -11.80 3.82 -1.57
C GLN A 105 -11.54 5.31 -1.87
N LEU A 106 -11.12 5.64 -3.10
CA LEU A 106 -10.89 7.00 -3.55
C LEU A 106 -12.17 7.81 -3.78
N GLY A 107 -13.32 7.15 -4.00
CA GLY A 107 -14.63 7.77 -4.14
C GLY A 107 -15.35 8.06 -2.81
N LYS A 108 -14.89 7.49 -1.69
CA LYS A 108 -15.49 7.66 -0.36
C LYS A 108 -15.15 8.99 0.33
N VAL A 109 -14.52 9.94 -0.36
CA VAL A 109 -14.05 11.22 0.21
C VAL A 109 -14.66 12.41 -0.50
#